data_AF-A0A067EZ21-F1
#
_entry.id   AF-A0A067EZ21-F1
#
_cell.length_a   1.000
_cell.length_b   1.000
_cell.length_c   1.000
_cell.angle_alpha   90.00
_cell.angle_beta   90.00
_cell.angle_gamma   90.00
#
_symmetry.space_group_name_H-M   'P 1'
#
loop_
_entity.id
_entity.type
_entity.pdbx_description
1 polymer ?
#
loop_
_entity_poly.entity_id
_entity_poly.type
_entity_poly.pdbx_seq_one_letter_code
_entity_poly.pdbx_strand_id
1 'polypeptide(L)'
;MASAKSYSIFLLFLLPYDLHLATAQNNGTVPAGATLTAGTDSSPWFSPSGDFAFGFHQLDEENNTNDLFLLSIFFNKIPEKTVV
;
A
#
# COMPACT_ATOMS: atom_id res chain seq x y z
N MET A 1 23.87 -2.68 -47.12
CA MET A 1 23.65 -1.79 -45.94
C MET A 1 23.07 -2.63 -44.81
N ALA A 2 23.96 -3.09 -43.95
CA ALA A 2 23.65 -3.84 -42.74
C ALA A 2 23.38 -2.83 -41.62
N SER A 3 22.15 -2.75 -41.15
CA SER A 3 21.82 -1.94 -39.96
C SER A 3 20.56 -2.43 -39.24
N ALA A 4 19.63 -3.09 -39.94
CA ALA A 4 18.38 -3.56 -39.33
C ALA A 4 18.56 -4.62 -38.22
N LYS A 5 19.64 -5.41 -38.23
CA LYS A 5 19.85 -6.46 -37.21
C LYS A 5 20.40 -5.94 -35.87
N SER A 6 21.00 -4.75 -35.84
CA SER A 6 21.58 -4.17 -34.61
C SER A 6 20.50 -3.59 -33.70
N TYR A 7 19.50 -2.91 -34.28
CA TYR A 7 18.34 -2.40 -33.54
C TYR A 7 17.48 -3.52 -32.92
N SER A 8 17.38 -4.67 -33.59
CA SER A 8 16.62 -5.83 -33.09
C SER A 8 17.21 -6.41 -31.81
N ILE A 9 18.54 -6.37 -31.64
CA ILE A 9 19.22 -6.82 -30.43
C ILE A 9 19.05 -5.79 -29.32
N PHE A 10 19.14 -4.49 -29.67
CA PHE A 10 18.92 -3.40 -28.72
C PHE A 10 17.51 -3.41 -28.12
N LEU A 11 16.50 -3.71 -28.94
CA LEU A 11 15.12 -3.91 -28.47
C LEU A 11 14.98 -5.08 -27.49
N LEU A 12 15.73 -6.17 -27.69
CA LEU A 12 15.70 -7.33 -26.79
C LEU A 12 16.25 -7.02 -25.38
N PHE A 13 17.18 -6.07 -25.26
CA PHE A 13 17.71 -5.61 -23.97
C PHE A 13 16.80 -4.61 -23.24
N LEU A 14 15.83 -4.00 -23.94
CA LEU A 14 14.83 -3.10 -23.35
C LEU A 14 13.63 -3.86 -22.75
N LEU A 15 13.26 -5.02 -23.32
CA LEU A 15 12.17 -5.87 -22.83
C LEU A 15 12.21 -6.22 -21.32
N PRO A 16 13.36 -6.55 -20.68
CA PRO A 16 13.37 -6.87 -19.26
C PRO A 16 13.09 -5.66 -18.35
N TYR A 17 13.24 -4.41 -18.81
CA TYR A 17 12.90 -3.24 -17.99
C TYR A 17 11.38 -3.06 -17.83
N ASP A 18 10.60 -3.37 -18.86
CA ASP A 18 9.14 -3.22 -18.83
C ASP A 18 8.44 -4.30 -17.99
N LEU A 19 9.07 -5.47 -17.80
CA LEU A 19 8.47 -6.59 -17.07
C LEU A 19 8.49 -6.41 -15.53
N HIS A 20 9.27 -5.47 -15.01
CA HIS A 20 9.38 -5.22 -13.56
C HIS A 20 8.22 -4.38 -12.99
N LEU A 21 7.30 -3.88 -13.83
CA LEU A 21 6.17 -3.05 -13.38
C LEU A 21 4.94 -3.85 -12.89
N ALA A 22 4.99 -5.18 -12.92
CA ALA A 22 3.99 -6.01 -12.25
C ALA A 22 4.24 -6.01 -10.73
N THR A 23 4.11 -4.85 -10.09
CA THR A 23 4.05 -4.80 -8.63
C THR A 23 2.80 -5.58 -8.21
N ALA A 24 2.98 -6.66 -7.45
CA ALA A 24 1.89 -7.33 -6.78
C ALA A 24 1.26 -6.32 -5.80
N GLN A 25 0.27 -5.56 -6.27
CA GLN A 25 -0.57 -4.74 -5.42
C GLN A 25 -1.19 -5.71 -4.41
N ASN A 26 -1.27 -5.34 -3.13
CA ASN A 26 -2.24 -6.03 -2.30
C ASN A 26 -3.58 -5.85 -3.03
N ASN A 27 -4.38 -6.90 -3.22
CA ASN A 27 -5.63 -6.75 -3.99
C ASN A 27 -6.70 -5.95 -3.23
N GLY A 28 -6.35 -5.28 -2.11
CA GLY A 28 -7.26 -4.61 -1.20
C GLY A 28 -8.37 -5.52 -0.66
N THR A 29 -8.21 -6.84 -0.86
CA THR A 29 -9.27 -7.81 -0.64
C THR A 29 -9.13 -8.35 0.77
N VAL A 30 -10.20 -8.21 1.53
CA VAL A 30 -10.30 -8.70 2.90
C VAL A 30 -11.19 -9.95 2.86
N PRO A 31 -10.69 -11.12 3.30
CA PRO A 31 -11.50 -12.33 3.31
C PRO A 31 -12.60 -12.24 4.36
N ALA A 32 -13.73 -12.88 4.09
CA ALA A 32 -14.80 -13.00 5.06
C ALA A 32 -14.30 -13.72 6.33
N GLY A 33 -14.61 -13.16 7.50
CA GLY A 33 -14.12 -13.66 8.78
C GLY A 33 -12.77 -13.08 9.24
N ALA A 34 -12.13 -12.23 8.44
CA ALA A 34 -10.99 -11.44 8.92
C ALA A 34 -11.45 -10.44 10.01
N THR A 35 -10.59 -10.21 10.98
CA THR A 35 -10.85 -9.29 12.09
C THR A 35 -9.75 -8.24 12.18
N LEU A 36 -10.15 -7.06 12.61
CA LEU A 36 -9.25 -6.00 13.08
C LEU A 36 -9.52 -5.85 14.57
N THR A 37 -8.45 -5.82 15.37
CA THR A 37 -8.51 -5.58 16.80
C THR A 37 -7.75 -4.30 17.10
N ALA A 38 -8.31 -3.42 17.91
CA ALA A 38 -7.64 -2.21 18.35
C ALA A 38 -6.42 -2.55 19.23
N GLY A 39 -5.30 -1.88 18.99
CA GLY A 39 -4.07 -2.05 19.76
C GLY A 39 -2.85 -1.44 19.08
N THR A 40 -1.76 -1.31 19.83
CA THR A 40 -0.48 -0.74 19.36
C THR A 40 0.14 -1.51 18.19
N ASP A 41 -0.14 -2.81 18.11
CA ASP A 41 0.38 -3.70 17.06
C ASP A 41 -0.66 -3.97 15.96
N SER A 42 -1.75 -3.19 15.91
CA SER A 42 -2.80 -3.38 14.90
C SER A 42 -2.34 -2.88 13.52
N SER A 43 -2.31 -3.79 12.54
CA SER A 43 -2.01 -3.43 11.15
C SER A 43 -3.31 -3.11 10.41
N PRO A 44 -3.45 -1.93 9.80
CA PRO A 44 -4.63 -1.59 9.01
C PRO A 44 -4.66 -2.36 7.67
N TRP A 45 -5.83 -2.39 7.04
CA TRP A 45 -5.99 -2.89 5.68
C TRP A 45 -5.73 -1.79 4.67
N PHE A 46 -4.76 -2.00 3.79
CA PHE A 46 -4.40 -1.03 2.77
C PHE A 46 -5.28 -1.17 1.53
N SER A 47 -5.61 -0.05 0.93
CA SER A 47 -6.14 0.00 -0.44
C SER A 47 -5.12 -0.57 -1.44
N PRO A 48 -5.55 -1.02 -2.64
CA PRO A 48 -4.63 -1.52 -3.65
C PRO A 48 -3.52 -0.52 -4.01
N SER A 49 -3.86 0.77 -4.15
CA SER A 49 -2.90 1.84 -4.45
C SER A 49 -1.99 2.20 -3.27
N GLY A 50 -2.34 1.74 -2.06
CA GLY A 50 -1.66 2.08 -0.81
C GLY A 50 -1.85 3.54 -0.37
N ASP A 51 -2.73 4.31 -1.03
CA ASP A 51 -3.01 5.70 -0.65
C ASP A 51 -3.85 5.79 0.61
N PHE A 52 -4.82 4.88 0.73
CA PHE A 52 -5.73 4.79 1.87
C PHE A 52 -5.47 3.53 2.69
N ALA A 53 -5.80 3.61 3.97
CA ALA A 53 -5.83 2.49 4.91
C ALA A 53 -7.14 2.53 5.71
N PHE A 54 -7.70 1.36 5.98
CA PHE A 54 -8.85 1.16 6.87
C PHE A 54 -8.38 0.43 8.12
N GLY A 55 -8.63 0.99 9.29
CA GLY A 55 -8.20 0.39 10.55
C GLY A 55 -8.44 1.27 11.75
N PHE A 56 -7.89 0.86 12.89
CA PHE A 56 -7.98 1.63 14.13
C PHE A 56 -6.89 2.70 14.16
N HIS A 57 -7.30 3.94 14.41
CA HIS A 57 -6.43 5.08 14.66
C HIS A 57 -6.48 5.43 16.15
N GLN A 58 -5.33 5.52 16.81
CA GLN A 58 -5.26 5.91 18.22
C GLN A 58 -5.41 7.43 18.34
N LEU A 59 -6.32 7.91 19.19
CA LEU A 59 -6.64 9.35 19.27
C LEU A 59 -5.73 10.14 20.21
N ASP A 60 -5.28 9.53 21.30
CA ASP A 60 -4.51 10.18 22.36
C ASP A 60 -3.17 9.45 22.58
N GLU A 61 -2.19 9.67 21.69
CA GLU A 61 -0.80 9.24 21.96
C GLU A 61 -0.14 10.13 23.01
N GLU A 62 -0.55 11.40 23.13
CA GLU A 62 0.11 12.41 23.98
C GLU A 62 -0.28 12.32 25.47
N ASN A 63 -1.52 11.90 25.77
CA ASN A 63 -2.08 11.92 27.14
C ASN A 63 -1.94 10.60 27.92
N ASN A 64 -1.14 9.64 27.43
CA ASN A 64 -0.84 8.36 28.09
C ASN A 64 -2.04 7.43 28.37
N THR A 65 -3.23 7.77 27.89
CA THR A 65 -4.41 6.89 27.89
C THR A 65 -4.54 6.26 26.50
N ASN A 66 -3.75 5.22 26.26
CA ASN A 66 -3.68 4.49 24.97
C ASN A 66 -4.94 3.62 24.69
N ASP A 67 -6.09 3.97 25.27
CA ASP A 67 -7.30 3.14 25.27
C ASP A 67 -8.35 3.65 24.27
N LEU A 68 -8.14 4.82 23.66
CA LEU A 68 -9.08 5.45 22.73
C LEU A 68 -8.67 5.20 21.28
N PHE A 69 -9.49 4.41 20.59
CA PHE A 69 -9.31 4.04 19.20
C PHE A 69 -10.51 4.44 18.36
N LEU A 70 -10.26 5.01 17.18
CA LEU A 70 -11.24 5.34 16.16
C LEU A 70 -11.08 4.41 14.96
N LEU A 71 -12.11 3.62 14.65
CA LEU A 71 -12.14 2.87 13.38
C LEU A 71 -12.44 3.86 12.23
N SER A 72 -11.51 3.99 11.29
CA SER A 72 -11.58 5.02 10.25
C SER A 72 -10.88 4.59 8.95
N ILE A 73 -11.11 5.38 7.90
CA ILE A 73 -10.29 5.37 6.68
C ILE A 73 -9.42 6.62 6.71
N PHE A 74 -8.13 6.46 6.46
CA PHE A 74 -7.17 7.56 6.50
C PHE A 74 -6.14 7.48 5.38
N PHE A 75 -5.50 8.62 5.09
CA PHE A 75 -4.40 8.69 4.14
C PHE A 75 -3.15 8.01 4.71
N ASN A 76 -2.77 6.88 4.13
CA ASN A 76 -1.64 6.10 4.61
C ASN A 76 -0.29 6.78 4.35
N LYS A 77 -0.19 7.55 3.27
CA LYS A 77 1.06 8.18 2.84
C LYS A 77 1.36 9.50 3.57
N ILE A 78 0.43 10.00 4.39
CA ILE A 78 0.59 11.24 5.15
C ILE A 78 0.90 10.88 6.62
N PRO A 79 1.95 11.44 7.25
CA PRO A 79 2.32 11.11 8.63
C PRO A 79 1.21 11.35 9.66
N GLU A 80 0.40 12.40 9.46
CA GLU A 80 -0.73 12.75 10.33
C GLU A 80 -1.92 11.79 10.20
N LYS A 81 -1.91 10.87 9.22
CA LYS A 81 -2.99 9.88 8.97
C LYS A 81 -4.37 10.51 8.97
N THR A 82 -4.53 11.61 8.22
CA THR A 82 -5.78 12.37 8.13
C THR A 82 -6.96 11.47 7.72
N VAL A 83 -8.03 11.52 8.51
CA VAL A 83 -9.28 10.80 8.28
C VAL A 83 -10.08 11.44 7.13
N VAL A 84 -10.74 10.61 6.31
CA VAL A 84 -11.55 11.01 5.14
C VAL A 84 -13.05 11.00 5.43
#